data_AF-F8A6N8-F1
#
_entry.id   AF-F8A6N8-F1
#
_cell.length_a   1.000
_cell.length_b   1.000
_cell.length_c   1.000
_cell.angle_alpha   90.00
_cell.angle_beta   90.00
_cell.angle_gamma   90.00
#
_symmetry.space_group_name_H-M   'P 1'
#
loop_
_entity.id
_entity.type
_entity.pdbx_description
1 polymer ?
#
loop_
_entity_poly.entity_id
_entity_poly.type
_entity_poly.pdbx_seq_one_letter_code
_entity_poly.pdbx_strand_id
1 'polypeptide(L)'
;MGIEIGVDVGRLQEHARHVAGHADRMAGLAGRSMVERAGPDAFGVVMTPLALGFAVSQEACTRAITSLAIALEATAAGIAVSTAAYQHVEDAVVTTLERGRALVEGLTR
;
A
#
# COMPACT_ATOMS: atom_id res chain seq x y z
N MET A 1 15.01 4.45 -28.61
CA MET A 1 14.68 5.63 -27.78
C MET A 1 13.37 5.30 -27.09
N GLY A 2 13.42 4.96 -25.80
CA GLY A 2 12.22 4.79 -24.99
C GLY A 2 11.68 6.17 -24.63
N ILE A 3 10.35 6.34 -24.68
CA ILE A 3 9.72 7.60 -24.34
C ILE A 3 9.40 7.55 -22.86
N GLU A 4 10.26 8.16 -22.05
CA GLU A 4 9.93 8.41 -20.66
C GLU A 4 8.87 9.52 -20.62
N ILE A 5 7.60 9.11 -20.54
CA ILE A 5 6.56 9.95 -19.94
C ILE A 5 7.06 10.21 -18.52
N GLY A 6 7.19 11.48 -18.09
CA GLY A 6 7.97 11.93 -16.92
C GLY A 6 7.59 11.40 -15.53
N VAL A 7 6.92 10.26 -15.45
CA VAL A 7 6.62 9.49 -14.24
C VAL A 7 7.35 8.15 -14.34
N ASP A 8 8.31 7.93 -13.43
CA ASP A 8 9.02 6.65 -13.31
C ASP A 8 8.10 5.59 -12.72
N VAL A 9 7.45 4.84 -13.62
CA VAL A 9 6.54 3.73 -13.31
C VAL A 9 7.24 2.65 -12.48
N GLY A 10 8.54 2.44 -12.69
CA GLY A 10 9.34 1.49 -11.92
C GLY A 10 9.45 1.89 -10.46
N ARG A 11 9.76 3.15 -10.18
CA ARG A 11 9.77 3.72 -8.82
C ARG A 11 8.41 3.68 -8.16
N LEU A 12 7.32 3.94 -8.89
CA LEU A 12 5.96 3.83 -8.35
C LEU A 12 5.62 2.38 -7.96
N GLN A 13 5.97 1.41 -8.78
CA GLN A 13 5.77 -0.01 -8.47
C GLN A 13 6.58 -0.45 -7.25
N GLU A 14 7.85 -0.03 -7.17
CA GLU A 14 8.70 -0.33 -6.01
C GLU A 14 8.10 0.29 -4.74
N HIS A 15 7.65 1.54 -4.81
CA HIS A 15 6.98 2.20 -3.70
C HIS A 15 5.70 1.49 -3.27
N ALA A 16 4.86 1.04 -4.24
CA ALA A 16 3.66 0.26 -3.94
C ALA A 16 3.98 -1.04 -3.20
N ARG A 17 5.01 -1.78 -3.62
CA ARG A 17 5.46 -3.01 -2.94
C ARG A 17 5.95 -2.73 -1.53
N HIS A 18 6.70 -1.66 -1.32
CA HIS A 18 7.14 -1.25 0.01
C HIS A 18 5.96 -0.89 0.92
N VAL A 19 5.00 -0.11 0.44
CA VAL A 19 3.80 0.27 1.19
C VAL A 19 2.95 -0.96 1.55
N ALA A 20 2.74 -1.88 0.59
CA ALA A 20 2.05 -3.14 0.86
C ALA A 20 2.77 -3.98 1.93
N GLY A 21 4.10 -4.11 1.83
CA GLY A 21 4.90 -4.80 2.85
C GLY A 21 4.90 -4.11 4.23
N HIS A 22 4.61 -2.80 4.30
CA HIS A 22 4.37 -2.12 5.57
C HIS A 22 2.95 -2.41 6.10
N ALA A 23 1.94 -2.46 5.24
CA ALA A 23 0.57 -2.84 5.62
C ALA A 23 0.53 -4.25 6.23
N ASP A 24 1.16 -5.23 5.57
CA ASP A 24 1.23 -6.62 6.07
C ASP A 24 1.92 -6.72 7.43
N ARG A 25 3.02 -6.00 7.62
CA ARG A 25 3.72 -5.95 8.91
C ARG A 25 2.86 -5.34 10.01
N MET A 26 2.09 -4.29 9.70
CA MET A 26 1.17 -3.67 10.64
C MET A 26 -0.01 -4.59 10.97
N ALA A 27 -0.58 -5.28 9.98
CA ALA A 27 -1.62 -6.28 10.18
C ALA A 27 -1.12 -7.44 11.08
N GLY A 28 0.10 -7.92 10.85
CA GLY A 28 0.73 -8.95 11.69
C GLY A 28 1.07 -8.47 13.11
N LEU A 29 1.35 -7.18 13.31
CA LEU A 29 1.49 -6.58 14.64
C LEU A 29 0.14 -6.45 15.36
N ALA A 30 -0.91 -6.01 14.66
CA ALA A 30 -2.27 -5.93 15.21
C ALA A 30 -2.77 -7.32 15.64
N GLY A 31 -2.54 -8.35 14.82
CA GLY A 31 -2.89 -9.73 15.18
C GLY A 31 -2.20 -10.21 16.45
N ARG A 32 -0.90 -9.93 16.59
CA ARG A 32 -0.13 -10.29 17.79
C ARG A 32 -0.54 -9.50 19.02
N SER A 33 -0.81 -8.20 18.89
CA SER A 33 -1.24 -7.35 20.03
C SER A 33 -2.59 -7.76 20.59
N MET A 34 -3.49 -8.31 19.76
CA MET A 34 -4.75 -8.89 20.23
C MET A 34 -4.55 -10.19 21.03
N VAL A 35 -3.55 -11.00 20.68
CA VAL A 35 -3.25 -12.27 21.35
C VAL A 35 -2.47 -12.06 22.66
N GLU A 36 -1.58 -11.06 22.72
CA GLU A 36 -0.81 -10.73 23.93
C GLU A 36 -1.58 -9.84 24.94
N ARG A 37 -2.88 -9.63 24.70
CA ARG A 37 -3.71 -8.82 25.59
C ARG A 37 -3.82 -9.51 26.95
N ALA A 38 -3.19 -8.93 27.97
CA ALA A 38 -3.29 -9.42 29.34
C ALA A 38 -4.76 -9.41 29.79
N GLY A 39 -5.27 -10.59 30.20
CA GLY A 39 -6.61 -10.72 30.74
C GLY A 39 -6.79 -9.89 32.02
N PRO A 40 -8.00 -9.38 32.33
CA PRO A 40 -8.27 -8.63 33.56
C PRO A 40 -7.83 -9.37 34.83
N ASP A 41 -7.92 -10.69 34.78
CA ASP A 41 -7.56 -11.69 35.77
C ASP A 41 -6.04 -11.88 35.95
N ALA A 42 -5.21 -11.42 35.01
CA ALA A 42 -3.75 -11.45 35.13
C ALA A 42 -3.20 -10.45 36.17
N PHE A 43 -3.98 -9.42 36.52
CA PHE A 43 -3.54 -8.34 37.43
C PHE A 43 -4.05 -8.51 38.87
N GLY A 44 -5.00 -9.42 39.12
CA GLY A 44 -5.62 -9.61 40.43
C GLY A 44 -6.53 -8.45 40.87
N VAL A 45 -7.39 -8.70 41.87
CA VAL A 45 -8.50 -7.80 42.25
C VAL A 45 -8.03 -6.39 42.67
N VAL A 46 -6.87 -6.27 43.33
CA VAL A 46 -6.35 -4.99 43.82
C VAL A 46 -5.91 -4.07 42.67
N MET A 47 -5.46 -4.64 41.55
CA MET A 47 -4.98 -3.88 40.38
C MET A 47 -6.06 -3.69 39.30
N THR A 48 -7.31 -4.12 39.56
CA THR A 48 -8.43 -4.00 38.61
C THR A 48 -8.57 -2.61 37.99
N PRO A 49 -8.45 -1.48 38.72
CA PRO A 49 -8.55 -0.15 38.12
C PRO A 49 -7.42 0.13 37.13
N LEU A 50 -6.20 -0.34 37.43
CA LEU A 50 -5.03 -0.21 36.56
C LEU A 50 -5.18 -1.09 35.31
N ALA A 51 -5.69 -2.32 35.49
CA ALA A 51 -5.96 -3.26 34.40
C ALA A 51 -6.99 -2.72 33.40
N LEU A 52 -8.04 -2.06 33.89
CA LEU A 52 -9.02 -1.35 33.06
C LEU A 52 -8.36 -0.23 32.24
N GLY A 53 -7.46 0.56 32.84
CA GLY A 53 -6.71 1.59 32.13
C GLY A 53 -5.84 1.03 31.00
N PHE A 54 -5.12 -0.07 31.28
CA PHE A 54 -4.33 -0.76 30.26
C PHE A 54 -5.21 -1.37 29.16
N ALA A 55 -6.36 -1.94 29.49
CA ALA A 55 -7.27 -2.50 28.52
C ALA A 55 -7.79 -1.45 27.52
N VAL A 56 -8.10 -0.24 28.00
CA VAL A 56 -8.51 0.89 27.13
C VAL A 56 -7.36 1.34 26.23
N SER A 57 -6.15 1.45 26.78
CA SER A 57 -4.97 1.83 25.99
C SER A 57 -4.63 0.80 24.91
N GLN A 58 -4.69 -0.50 25.24
CA GLN A 58 -4.48 -1.61 24.29
C GLN A 58 -5.52 -1.60 23.18
N GLU A 59 -6.77 -1.29 23.50
CA GLU A 59 -7.83 -1.19 22.50
C GLU A 59 -7.64 0.00 21.57
N ALA A 60 -7.30 1.17 22.12
CA ALA A 60 -6.99 2.35 21.32
C ALA A 60 -5.80 2.10 20.38
N CYS A 61 -4.74 1.45 20.89
CA CYS A 61 -3.56 1.07 20.11
C CYS A 61 -3.93 0.08 19.00
N THR A 62 -4.71 -0.95 19.31
CA THR A 62 -5.17 -1.94 18.33
C THR A 62 -5.98 -1.27 17.21
N ARG A 63 -6.94 -0.40 17.55
CA ARG A 63 -7.72 0.35 16.55
C ARG A 63 -6.85 1.24 15.68
N ALA A 64 -5.87 1.93 16.28
CA ALA A 64 -4.95 2.79 15.54
C ALA A 64 -4.11 1.97 14.53
N ILE A 65 -3.53 0.84 14.96
CA ILE A 65 -2.74 -0.04 14.07
C ILE A 65 -3.62 -0.58 12.93
N THR A 66 -4.84 -1.03 13.24
CA THR A 66 -5.78 -1.52 12.21
C THR A 66 -6.14 -0.42 11.22
N SER A 67 -6.45 0.80 11.69
CA SER A 67 -6.76 1.92 10.79
C SER A 67 -5.58 2.30 9.89
N LEU A 68 -4.36 2.24 10.41
CA LEU A 68 -3.14 2.49 9.64
C LEU A 68 -2.92 1.41 8.59
N ALA A 69 -3.15 0.14 8.92
CA ALA A 69 -3.06 -0.96 7.96
C ALA A 69 -4.02 -0.77 6.79
N ILE A 70 -5.29 -0.43 7.06
CA ILE A 70 -6.30 -0.14 6.03
C ILE A 70 -5.88 1.04 5.14
N ALA A 71 -5.38 2.13 5.74
CA ALA A 71 -4.93 3.30 4.99
C ALA A 71 -3.74 2.98 4.07
N LEU A 72 -2.79 2.17 4.55
CA LEU A 72 -1.65 1.72 3.74
C LEU A 72 -2.10 0.80 2.59
N GLU A 73 -3.05 -0.11 2.83
CA GLU A 73 -3.62 -0.98 1.79
C GLU A 73 -4.34 -0.16 0.71
N ALA A 74 -5.17 0.80 1.10
CA ALA A 74 -5.85 1.71 0.17
C ALA A 74 -4.85 2.54 -0.65
N THR A 75 -3.76 2.98 -0.02
CA THR A 75 -2.69 3.72 -0.70
C THR A 75 -1.96 2.84 -1.72
N ALA A 76 -1.62 1.60 -1.35
CA ALA A 76 -0.99 0.65 -2.26
C ALA A 76 -1.89 0.33 -3.47
N ALA A 77 -3.20 0.14 -3.24
CA ALA A 77 -4.18 -0.07 -4.31
C ALA A 77 -4.26 1.15 -5.25
N GLY A 78 -4.28 2.37 -4.69
CA GLY A 78 -4.27 3.60 -5.47
C GLY A 78 -3.03 3.71 -6.38
N ILE A 79 -1.84 3.42 -5.85
CA ILE A 79 -0.60 3.44 -6.63
C ILE A 79 -0.63 2.39 -7.74
N ALA A 80 -1.16 1.19 -7.47
CA ALA A 80 -1.28 0.13 -8.48
C ALA A 80 -2.20 0.55 -9.64
N VAL A 81 -3.33 1.19 -9.35
CA VAL A 81 -4.24 1.74 -10.38
C VAL A 81 -3.56 2.84 -11.19
N SER A 82 -2.88 3.78 -10.54
CA SER A 82 -2.14 4.85 -11.24
C SER A 82 -1.04 4.28 -12.14
N THR A 83 -0.31 3.28 -11.66
CA THR A 83 0.73 2.56 -12.41
C THR A 83 0.15 1.96 -13.69
N ALA A 84 -0.97 1.24 -13.59
CA ALA A 84 -1.63 0.62 -14.75
C ALA A 84 -2.09 1.68 -15.77
N ALA A 85 -2.60 2.81 -15.30
CA ALA A 85 -3.00 3.92 -16.17
C ALA A 85 -1.79 4.49 -16.93
N TYR A 86 -0.64 4.69 -16.27
CA TYR A 86 0.56 5.18 -16.95
C TYR A 86 1.08 4.19 -18.00
N GLN A 87 1.08 2.89 -17.70
CA GLN A 87 1.46 1.86 -18.68
C GLN A 87 0.55 1.88 -19.91
N HIS A 88 -0.76 2.03 -19.74
CA HIS A 88 -1.68 2.15 -20.87
C HIS A 88 -1.41 3.37 -21.75
N VAL A 89 -1.03 4.51 -21.15
CA VAL A 89 -0.66 5.71 -21.91
C VAL A 89 0.65 5.47 -22.66
N GLU A 90 1.65 4.86 -22.03
CA GLU A 90 2.93 4.54 -22.66
C GLU A 90 2.74 3.60 -23.86
N ASP A 91 1.98 2.52 -23.70
CA ASP A 91 1.66 1.57 -24.76
C ASP A 91 0.94 2.25 -25.94
N ALA A 92 -0.01 3.15 -25.64
CA ALA A 92 -0.73 3.91 -26.66
C ALA A 92 0.20 4.87 -27.43
N VAL A 93 1.12 5.54 -26.73
CA VAL A 93 2.10 6.44 -27.35
C VAL A 93 3.05 5.65 -28.25
N VAL A 94 3.61 4.54 -27.76
CA VAL A 94 4.51 3.66 -28.52
C VAL A 94 3.81 3.14 -29.78
N THR A 95 2.60 2.59 -29.63
CA THR A 95 1.80 2.07 -30.75
C THR A 95 1.52 3.16 -31.79
N THR A 96 1.19 4.37 -31.35
CA THR A 96 0.88 5.49 -32.24
C THR A 96 2.13 5.91 -33.03
N LEU A 97 3.29 5.95 -32.38
CA LEU A 97 4.54 6.33 -33.03
C LEU A 97 5.06 5.26 -33.98
N GLU A 98 4.94 3.98 -33.64
CA GLU A 98 5.27 2.89 -34.55
C GLU A 98 4.40 2.92 -35.81
N ARG A 99 3.09 3.15 -35.66
CA ARG A 99 2.18 3.32 -36.79
C ARG A 99 2.54 4.54 -37.65
N GLY A 100 2.84 5.67 -37.01
CA GLY A 100 3.27 6.89 -37.70
C GLY A 100 4.56 6.67 -38.49
N ARG A 101 5.54 5.98 -37.89
CA ARG A 101 6.80 5.62 -38.55
C ARG A 101 6.55 4.72 -39.77
N ALA A 102 5.74 3.67 -39.62
CA ALA A 102 5.41 2.76 -40.71
C ALA A 102 4.71 3.49 -41.88
N LEU A 103 3.84 4.45 -41.58
CA LEU A 103 3.20 5.30 -42.60
C LEU A 103 4.22 6.13 -43.39
N VAL A 104 5.17 6.77 -42.69
CA VAL A 104 6.23 7.59 -43.32
C VAL A 104 7.15 6.72 -44.18
N GLU A 105 7.54 5.55 -43.70
CA GLU A 105 8.36 4.59 -44.46
C GLU A 105 7.61 4.06 -45.71
N GLY A 106 6.28 3.91 -45.63
CA GLY A 106 5.44 3.52 -46.77
C GLY A 106 5.29 4.60 -47.84
N LEU A 107 5.30 5.89 -47.46
CA LEU A 107 5.19 7.03 -48.38
C LEU A 107 6.51 7.38 -49.09
N THR A 108 7.64 6.86 -48.61
CA THR A 108 8.98 7.15 -49.13
C THR A 108 9.53 6.06 -50.06
N ARG A 109 8.73 5.02 -50.36
CA ARG A 109 8.97 4.02 -51.42
C ARG A 109 8.11 4.29 -52.63
#